data_AF-A0A7C3X9Z0-F1
#
_entry.id   AF-A0A7C3X9Z0-F1
#
_cell.length_a   1.000
_cell.length_b   1.000
_cell.length_c   1.000
_cell.angle_alpha   90.00
_cell.angle_beta   90.00
_cell.angle_gamma   90.00
#
_symmetry.space_group_name_H-M   'P 1'
#
loop_
_entity.id
_entity.type
_entity.pdbx_description
1 polymer ?
#
loop_
_entity_poly.entity_id
_entity_poly.type
_entity_poly.pdbx_seq_one_letter_code
_entity_poly.pdbx_strand_id
1 'polypeptide(L)'
;MTHASDKWESAILVALMAAIVLFTIITAQRGRKYFIRRIPGLNAIDEAVGRATEMGRPLLMVPGLSGLGVVGLQALTIFSYIIKAAAKFGNKLIMPTADSALYTVAEEVVRDSYAAAGRPEDYDPSSVYFLSDRQFAFASGVAGTIFRERVAASFLFGDFFAESLIFAEAGQQVGAIQVAGTPSTTQLPFFIASCDYTIIGDEYYAASAYISREPTLLGSLVGQDYCKILVLLVILIGVVGISIPALGKNWWFVQWFTLK
;
A
#
# COMPACT_ATOMS: atom_id res chain seq x y z
N MET A 1 7.28 -1.91 39.03
CA MET A 1 6.31 -0.88 38.59
C MET A 1 7.09 0.40 38.33
N THR A 2 7.65 0.55 37.13
CA THR A 2 8.34 1.78 36.72
C THR A 2 7.29 2.84 36.46
N HIS A 3 7.27 3.86 37.32
CA HIS A 3 6.24 4.88 37.38
C HIS A 3 6.17 5.70 36.09
N ALA A 4 4.95 6.12 35.75
CA ALA A 4 4.64 6.99 34.61
C ALA A 4 5.30 8.39 34.66
N SER A 5 6.09 8.69 35.71
CA SER A 5 6.81 9.95 35.89
C SER A 5 8.03 10.11 34.97
N ASP A 6 8.60 9.02 34.46
CA ASP A 6 9.90 9.02 33.75
C ASP A 6 9.76 9.04 32.21
N LYS A 7 8.59 9.45 31.70
CA LYS A 7 8.28 9.42 30.25
C LYS A 7 7.77 10.75 29.69
N TRP A 8 7.85 11.83 30.44
CA TRP A 8 7.34 13.14 30.02
C TRP A 8 8.06 13.64 28.76
N GLU A 9 9.34 13.29 28.56
CA GLU A 9 10.12 13.60 27.37
C GLU A 9 9.49 12.95 26.11
N SER A 10 9.18 11.66 26.21
CA SER A 10 8.53 10.92 25.13
C SER A 10 7.12 11.44 24.85
N ALA A 11 6.39 11.85 25.89
CA ALA A 11 5.07 12.45 25.75
C ALA A 11 5.14 13.81 25.03
N ILE A 12 6.15 14.65 25.32
CA ILE A 12 6.37 15.91 24.61
C ILE A 12 6.68 15.65 23.14
N LEU A 13 7.55 14.67 22.83
CA LEU A 13 7.88 14.34 21.45
C LEU A 13 6.63 13.86 20.67
N VAL A 14 5.84 12.97 21.27
CA VAL A 14 4.58 12.48 20.68
C VAL A 14 3.59 13.63 20.49
N ALA A 15 3.44 14.52 21.47
CA ALA A 15 2.57 15.69 21.37
C ALA A 15 3.03 16.65 20.26
N LEU A 16 4.33 16.88 20.10
CA LEU A 16 4.90 17.68 19.02
C LEU A 16 4.63 17.05 17.65
N MET A 17 4.86 15.74 17.51
CA MET A 17 4.56 15.01 16.27
C MET A 17 3.07 15.07 15.92
N ALA A 18 2.20 14.87 16.92
CA ALA A 18 0.76 15.00 16.74
C ALA A 18 0.37 16.43 16.31
N ALA A 19 0.97 17.46 16.91
CA ALA A 19 0.74 18.84 16.53
C ALA A 19 1.18 19.13 15.08
N ILE A 20 2.32 18.59 14.63
CA ILE A 20 2.80 18.73 13.24
C ILE A 20 1.81 18.07 12.26
N VAL A 21 1.35 16.85 12.55
CA VAL A 21 0.37 16.13 11.71
C VAL A 21 -0.97 16.87 11.67
N LEU A 22 -1.49 17.30 12.82
CA LEU A 22 -2.75 18.07 12.87
C LEU A 22 -2.63 19.41 12.14
N PHE A 23 -1.51 20.12 12.29
CA PHE A 23 -1.26 21.37 11.60
C PHE A 23 -1.24 21.19 10.07
N THR A 24 -0.58 20.15 9.57
CA THR A 24 -0.51 19.83 8.14
C THR A 24 -1.87 19.40 7.58
N ILE A 25 -2.67 18.63 8.33
CA ILE A 25 -4.06 18.30 7.98
C ILE A 25 -4.92 19.57 7.89
N ILE A 26 -4.93 20.40 8.93
CA ILE A 26 -5.78 21.61 8.97
C ILE A 26 -5.41 22.56 7.83
N THR A 27 -4.12 22.74 7.55
CA THR A 27 -3.67 23.59 6.44
C THR A 27 -4.00 23.00 5.08
N ALA A 28 -3.93 21.68 4.90
CA ALA A 28 -4.38 21.01 3.66
C ALA A 28 -5.89 21.22 3.44
N GLN A 29 -6.70 21.01 4.48
CA GLN A 29 -8.16 21.24 4.45
C GLN A 29 -8.52 22.70 4.14
N ARG A 30 -7.67 23.66 4.54
CA ARG A 30 -7.80 25.09 4.21
C ARG A 30 -7.33 25.45 2.78
N GLY A 31 -7.02 24.46 1.95
CA GLY A 31 -6.67 24.66 0.55
C GLY A 31 -5.17 24.82 0.27
N ARG A 32 -4.30 24.61 1.27
CA ARG A 32 -2.85 24.56 1.01
C ARG A 32 -2.53 23.33 0.16
N LYS A 33 -1.96 23.57 -1.02
CA LYS A 33 -1.53 22.51 -1.92
C LYS A 33 -0.15 22.02 -1.51
N TYR A 34 -0.08 20.78 -1.04
CA TYR A 34 1.18 20.10 -0.79
C TYR A 34 1.69 19.40 -2.06
N PHE A 35 2.99 19.52 -2.32
CA PHE A 35 3.64 18.76 -3.37
C PHE A 35 3.92 17.35 -2.85
N ILE A 36 3.55 16.33 -3.64
CA ILE A 36 3.86 14.93 -3.36
C ILE A 36 4.58 14.36 -4.56
N ARG A 37 5.67 13.63 -4.30
CA ARG A 37 6.44 12.92 -5.33
C ARG A 37 5.52 11.96 -6.07
N ARG A 38 5.67 11.88 -7.39
CA ARG A 38 4.96 10.89 -8.19
C ARG A 38 5.43 9.48 -7.84
N ILE A 39 4.48 8.56 -7.66
CA ILE A 39 4.74 7.14 -7.46
C ILE A 39 4.52 6.46 -8.82
N PRO A 40 5.59 6.02 -9.53
CA PRO A 40 5.46 5.49 -10.88
C PRO A 40 4.47 4.33 -11.00
N GLY A 41 4.49 3.41 -10.04
CA GLY A 41 3.57 2.26 -10.04
C GLY A 41 2.09 2.63 -9.96
N LEU A 42 1.72 3.76 -9.35
CA LEU A 42 0.32 4.21 -9.33
C LEU A 42 -0.09 4.83 -10.67
N ASN A 43 0.83 5.50 -11.37
CA ASN A 43 0.52 6.07 -12.69
C ASN A 43 0.39 4.97 -13.77
N ALA A 44 1.07 3.83 -13.59
CA ALA A 44 1.00 2.68 -14.49
C ALA A 44 -0.34 1.93 -14.41
N ILE A 45 -1.16 2.18 -13.39
CA ILE A 45 -2.47 1.53 -13.23
C ILE A 45 -3.39 1.87 -14.41
N ASP A 46 -3.48 3.16 -14.77
CA ASP A 46 -4.39 3.59 -15.84
C ASP A 46 -3.93 3.03 -17.21
N GLU A 47 -2.60 2.97 -17.43
CA GLU A 47 -2.01 2.33 -18.61
C GLU A 47 -2.33 0.82 -18.65
N ALA A 48 -2.18 0.13 -17.52
CA ALA A 48 -2.46 -1.30 -17.41
C ALA A 48 -3.93 -1.63 -17.69
N VAL A 49 -4.85 -0.80 -17.17
CA VAL A 49 -6.29 -0.92 -17.47
C VAL A 49 -6.55 -0.70 -18.96
N GLY A 50 -6.00 0.38 -19.54
CA GLY A 50 -6.18 0.69 -20.97
C GLY A 50 -5.67 -0.43 -21.88
N ARG A 51 -4.47 -0.96 -21.60
CA ARG A 51 -3.90 -2.09 -22.35
C ARG A 51 -4.78 -3.34 -22.25
N ALA A 52 -5.35 -3.62 -21.08
CA ALA A 52 -6.26 -4.75 -20.93
C ALA A 52 -7.57 -4.55 -21.70
N THR A 53 -8.07 -3.32 -21.78
CA THR A 53 -9.23 -2.96 -22.61
C THR A 53 -8.93 -3.21 -24.09
N GLU A 54 -7.79 -2.72 -24.59
CA GLU A 54 -7.36 -2.91 -25.98
C GLU A 54 -7.21 -4.39 -26.35
N MET A 55 -6.78 -5.22 -25.39
CA MET A 55 -6.63 -6.66 -25.60
C MET A 55 -7.91 -7.47 -25.41
N GLY A 56 -8.97 -6.89 -24.84
CA GLY A 56 -10.20 -7.61 -24.50
C GLY A 56 -9.99 -8.76 -23.49
N ARG A 57 -8.94 -8.66 -22.66
CA ARG A 57 -8.49 -9.70 -21.72
C ARG A 57 -8.69 -9.22 -20.27
N PRO A 58 -8.93 -10.14 -19.31
CA PRO A 58 -9.31 -9.76 -17.94
C PRO A 58 -8.17 -9.12 -17.14
N LEU A 59 -8.56 -8.35 -16.12
CA LEU A 59 -7.72 -7.82 -15.05
C LEU A 59 -7.71 -8.81 -13.88
N LEU A 60 -6.52 -9.19 -13.42
CA LEU A 60 -6.35 -9.97 -12.19
C LEU A 60 -5.99 -9.04 -11.03
N MET A 61 -6.66 -9.18 -9.89
CA MET A 61 -6.35 -8.47 -8.65
C MET A 61 -6.14 -9.48 -7.52
N VAL A 62 -4.99 -9.46 -6.87
CA VAL A 62 -4.66 -10.41 -5.79
C VAL A 62 -4.31 -9.62 -4.52
N PRO A 63 -5.12 -9.70 -3.44
CA PRO A 63 -4.92 -8.91 -2.22
C PRO A 63 -3.85 -9.48 -1.25
N GLY A 64 -3.07 -10.46 -1.69
CA GLY A 64 -2.08 -11.16 -0.85
C GLY A 64 -2.69 -12.13 0.18
N LEU A 65 -1.90 -12.49 1.19
CA LEU A 65 -2.22 -13.49 2.22
C LEU A 65 -2.54 -12.89 3.60
N SER A 66 -2.42 -11.57 3.81
CA SER A 66 -2.54 -10.93 5.14
C SER A 66 -3.94 -10.93 5.77
N GLY A 67 -4.97 -11.38 5.05
CA GLY A 67 -6.37 -11.33 5.50
C GLY A 67 -6.87 -9.91 5.80
N LEU A 68 -7.89 -9.82 6.67
CA LEU A 68 -8.44 -8.54 7.16
C LEU A 68 -7.51 -7.84 8.16
N GLY A 69 -6.57 -7.07 7.62
CA GLY A 69 -5.73 -6.15 8.38
C GLY A 69 -5.49 -4.85 7.60
N VAL A 70 -4.63 -3.97 8.14
CA VAL A 70 -4.29 -2.69 7.50
C VAL A 70 -3.80 -2.90 6.07
N VAL A 71 -2.97 -3.92 5.85
CA VAL A 71 -2.41 -4.23 4.53
C VAL A 71 -3.49 -4.69 3.54
N GLY A 72 -4.34 -5.63 3.93
CA GLY A 72 -5.45 -6.13 3.09
C GLY A 72 -6.50 -5.06 2.79
N LEU A 73 -6.88 -4.24 3.78
CA LEU A 73 -7.82 -3.13 3.57
C LEU A 73 -7.25 -2.06 2.63
N GLN A 74 -5.96 -1.78 2.73
CA GLN A 74 -5.28 -0.87 1.80
C GLN A 74 -5.25 -1.45 0.38
N ALA A 75 -5.06 -2.78 0.22
CA ALA A 75 -5.16 -3.45 -1.09
C ALA A 75 -6.55 -3.25 -1.70
N LEU A 76 -7.61 -3.51 -0.94
CA LEU A 76 -8.99 -3.33 -1.39
C LEU A 76 -9.30 -1.86 -1.74
N THR A 77 -8.73 -0.91 -0.99
CA THR A 77 -8.87 0.52 -1.29
C THR A 77 -8.23 0.87 -2.63
N ILE A 78 -7.04 0.33 -2.91
CA ILE A 78 -6.38 0.49 -4.21
C ILE A 78 -7.23 -0.17 -5.30
N PHE A 79 -7.68 -1.41 -5.09
CA PHE A 79 -8.53 -2.12 -6.05
C PHE A 79 -9.84 -1.39 -6.35
N SER A 80 -10.48 -0.76 -5.37
CA SER A 80 -11.67 0.07 -5.60
C SER A 80 -11.41 1.17 -6.62
N TYR A 81 -10.23 1.82 -6.57
CA TYR A 81 -9.84 2.79 -7.59
C TYR A 81 -9.66 2.15 -8.97
N ILE A 82 -8.94 1.03 -9.04
CA ILE A 82 -8.70 0.33 -10.31
C ILE A 82 -10.02 -0.13 -10.93
N ILE A 83 -10.94 -0.67 -10.13
CA ILE A 83 -12.26 -1.13 -10.58
C ILE A 83 -13.08 0.05 -11.12
N LYS A 84 -13.08 1.20 -10.45
CA LYS A 84 -13.78 2.40 -10.97
C LYS A 84 -13.21 2.89 -12.30
N ALA A 85 -11.90 2.73 -12.52
CA ALA A 85 -11.28 3.03 -13.81
C ALA A 85 -11.66 1.98 -14.88
N ALA A 86 -11.55 0.70 -14.55
CA ALA A 86 -11.84 -0.44 -15.40
C ALA A 86 -13.32 -0.55 -15.81
N ALA A 87 -14.24 -0.23 -14.89
CA ALA A 87 -15.67 -0.29 -15.12
C ALA A 87 -16.10 0.62 -16.27
N LYS A 88 -15.43 1.77 -16.48
CA LYS A 88 -15.72 2.69 -17.61
C LYS A 88 -15.52 2.04 -18.98
N PHE A 89 -14.64 1.05 -19.04
CA PHE A 89 -14.23 0.37 -20.26
C PHE A 89 -14.80 -1.05 -20.37
N GLY A 90 -15.54 -1.53 -19.36
CA GLY A 90 -16.16 -2.85 -19.37
C GLY A 90 -15.16 -4.01 -19.23
N ASN A 91 -14.00 -3.78 -18.61
CA ASN A 91 -13.04 -4.85 -18.39
C ASN A 91 -13.60 -5.92 -17.44
N LYS A 92 -13.38 -7.19 -17.78
CA LYS A 92 -13.64 -8.32 -16.88
C LYS A 92 -12.63 -8.30 -15.73
N LEU A 93 -13.12 -8.44 -14.50
CA LEU A 93 -12.33 -8.51 -13.28
C LEU A 93 -12.28 -9.95 -12.75
N ILE A 94 -11.13 -10.34 -12.22
CA ILE A 94 -10.95 -11.60 -11.49
C ILE A 94 -10.15 -11.31 -10.22
N MET A 95 -10.71 -11.65 -9.06
CA MET A 95 -10.11 -11.41 -7.75
C MET A 95 -10.17 -12.67 -6.88
N PRO A 96 -9.21 -13.61 -7.04
CA PRO A 96 -9.06 -14.72 -6.12
C PRO A 96 -8.53 -14.23 -4.77
N THR A 97 -9.08 -14.73 -3.66
CA THR A 97 -8.62 -14.41 -2.31
C THR A 97 -8.18 -15.66 -1.55
N ALA A 98 -7.24 -15.48 -0.63
CA ALA A 98 -6.74 -16.56 0.24
C ALA A 98 -7.34 -16.55 1.64
N ASP A 99 -8.09 -15.51 2.01
CA ASP A 99 -8.69 -15.34 3.33
C ASP A 99 -10.20 -15.14 3.19
N SER A 100 -10.96 -15.88 3.99
CA SER A 100 -12.42 -15.90 3.91
C SER A 100 -13.05 -14.63 4.45
N ALA A 101 -12.43 -13.98 5.44
CA ALA A 101 -12.95 -12.73 5.98
C ALA A 101 -12.69 -11.58 5.00
N LEU A 102 -11.50 -11.53 4.40
CA LEU A 102 -11.15 -10.58 3.36
C LEU A 102 -12.01 -10.77 2.11
N TYR A 103 -12.33 -12.02 1.74
CA TYR A 103 -13.28 -12.33 0.67
C TYR A 103 -14.61 -11.60 0.84
N THR A 104 -15.23 -11.70 2.02
CA THR A 104 -16.54 -11.07 2.27
C THR A 104 -16.48 -9.55 2.12
N VAL A 105 -15.41 -8.91 2.58
CA VAL A 105 -15.24 -7.45 2.43
C VAL A 105 -14.88 -7.09 1.00
N ALA A 106 -14.08 -7.91 0.31
CA ALA A 106 -13.72 -7.70 -1.09
C ALA A 106 -14.96 -7.71 -1.99
N GLU A 107 -15.87 -8.66 -1.80
CA GLU A 107 -17.13 -8.75 -2.55
C GLU A 107 -17.95 -7.46 -2.46
N GLU A 108 -18.10 -6.95 -1.25
CA GLU A 108 -18.79 -5.69 -0.97
C GLU A 108 -18.07 -4.48 -1.62
N VAL A 109 -16.74 -4.39 -1.49
CA VAL A 109 -15.95 -3.33 -2.10
C VAL A 109 -16.05 -3.35 -3.62
N VAL A 110 -16.04 -4.53 -4.26
CA VAL A 110 -16.18 -4.65 -5.71
C VAL A 110 -17.57 -4.17 -6.12
N ARG A 111 -18.63 -4.66 -5.49
CA ARG A 111 -20.02 -4.25 -5.77
C ARG A 111 -20.21 -2.74 -5.63
N ASP A 112 -19.74 -2.15 -4.53
CA ASP A 112 -19.82 -0.72 -4.27
C ASP A 112 -18.99 0.09 -5.27
N SER A 113 -17.87 -0.45 -5.74
CA SER A 113 -17.02 0.22 -6.74
C SER A 113 -17.70 0.29 -8.11
N TYR A 114 -18.39 -0.77 -8.53
CA TYR A 114 -19.24 -0.77 -9.74
C TYR A 114 -20.42 0.21 -9.60
N ALA A 115 -21.11 0.19 -8.46
CA ALA A 115 -22.21 1.12 -8.19
C ALA A 115 -21.74 2.58 -8.21
N ALA A 116 -20.61 2.89 -7.58
CA ALA A 116 -20.01 4.22 -7.58
C ALA A 116 -19.51 4.66 -8.98
N ALA A 117 -19.18 3.72 -9.86
CA ALA A 117 -18.87 3.99 -11.26
C ALA A 117 -20.12 4.18 -12.14
N GLY A 118 -21.33 4.03 -11.57
CA GLY A 118 -22.59 4.13 -12.30
C GLY A 118 -22.91 2.93 -13.19
N ARG A 119 -22.28 1.78 -12.92
CA ARG A 119 -22.44 0.51 -13.67
C ARG A 119 -22.71 -0.69 -12.74
N PRO A 120 -23.70 -0.62 -11.84
CA PRO A 120 -24.02 -1.72 -10.94
C PRO A 120 -24.41 -3.01 -11.67
N GLU A 121 -24.94 -2.92 -12.89
CA GLU A 121 -25.33 -4.05 -13.74
C GLU A 121 -24.15 -4.85 -14.30
N ASP A 122 -22.96 -4.25 -14.38
CA ASP A 122 -21.74 -4.90 -14.85
C ASP A 122 -21.04 -5.71 -13.72
N TYR A 123 -21.55 -5.63 -12.50
CA TYR A 123 -21.03 -6.42 -11.39
C TYR A 123 -21.31 -7.92 -11.60
N ASP A 124 -20.24 -8.70 -11.69
CA ASP A 124 -20.29 -10.16 -11.74
C ASP A 124 -20.04 -10.74 -10.34
N PRO A 125 -21.03 -11.40 -9.70
CA PRO A 125 -20.85 -12.04 -8.40
C PRO A 125 -19.77 -13.13 -8.37
N SER A 126 -19.39 -13.69 -9.53
CA SER A 126 -18.33 -14.68 -9.65
C SER A 126 -16.94 -14.08 -9.85
N SER A 127 -16.83 -12.75 -9.99
CA SER A 127 -15.55 -12.05 -10.17
C SER A 127 -14.64 -12.13 -8.94
N VAL A 128 -15.21 -12.25 -7.74
CA VAL A 128 -14.50 -12.39 -6.47
C VAL A 128 -14.80 -13.77 -5.88
N TYR A 129 -13.77 -14.53 -5.52
CA TYR A 129 -13.97 -15.85 -4.91
C TYR A 129 -12.84 -16.23 -3.96
N PHE A 130 -13.22 -16.91 -2.88
CA PHE A 130 -12.25 -17.59 -2.02
C PHE A 130 -11.69 -18.83 -2.74
N LEU A 131 -10.38 -18.91 -2.86
CA LEU A 131 -9.71 -19.99 -3.57
C LEU A 131 -9.12 -21.04 -2.61
N SER A 132 -8.24 -20.62 -1.68
CA SER A 132 -7.65 -21.50 -0.67
C SER A 132 -6.89 -20.68 0.37
N ASP A 133 -6.92 -21.10 1.64
CA ASP A 133 -6.11 -20.56 2.73
C ASP A 133 -4.69 -21.16 2.79
N ARG A 134 -4.38 -22.14 1.93
CA ARG A 134 -3.06 -22.77 1.86
C ARG A 134 -2.23 -22.09 0.77
N GLN A 135 -1.16 -21.42 1.18
CA GLN A 135 -0.26 -20.63 0.31
C GLN A 135 0.01 -21.25 -1.06
N PHE A 136 0.51 -22.49 -1.15
CA PHE A 136 0.86 -23.08 -2.45
C PHE A 136 -0.33 -23.59 -3.26
N ALA A 137 -1.45 -23.92 -2.60
CA ALA A 137 -2.70 -24.23 -3.29
C ALA A 137 -3.29 -22.95 -3.90
N PHE A 138 -3.29 -21.86 -3.12
CA PHE A 138 -3.61 -20.52 -3.61
C PHE A 138 -2.69 -20.13 -4.77
N ALA A 139 -1.38 -20.32 -4.61
CA ALA A 139 -0.37 -19.99 -5.61
C ALA A 139 -0.67 -20.68 -6.96
N SER A 140 -0.85 -22.00 -6.90
CA SER A 140 -1.10 -22.83 -8.08
C SER A 140 -2.45 -22.51 -8.73
N GLY A 141 -3.49 -22.24 -7.94
CA GLY A 141 -4.80 -21.90 -8.47
C GLY A 141 -4.83 -20.53 -9.15
N VAL A 142 -4.19 -19.51 -8.57
CA VAL A 142 -4.06 -18.18 -9.20
C VAL A 142 -3.22 -18.28 -10.47
N ALA A 143 -2.08 -18.98 -10.45
CA ALA A 143 -1.29 -19.22 -11.67
C ALA A 143 -2.11 -19.94 -12.76
N GLY A 144 -2.89 -20.96 -12.39
CA GLY A 144 -3.80 -21.63 -13.31
C GLY A 144 -4.85 -20.68 -13.91
N THR A 145 -5.37 -19.74 -13.12
CA THR A 145 -6.27 -18.67 -13.59
C THR A 145 -5.56 -17.71 -14.56
N ILE A 146 -4.33 -17.29 -14.25
CA ILE A 146 -3.50 -16.45 -15.13
C ILE A 146 -3.36 -17.10 -16.52
N PHE A 147 -3.00 -18.39 -16.56
CA PHE A 147 -2.80 -19.11 -17.82
C PHE A 147 -4.10 -19.35 -18.59
N ARG A 148 -5.17 -19.79 -17.89
CA ARG A 148 -6.46 -20.14 -18.52
C ARG A 148 -7.16 -18.92 -19.08
N GLU A 149 -7.25 -17.86 -18.29
CA GLU A 149 -7.96 -16.64 -18.67
C GLU A 149 -7.10 -15.72 -19.54
N ARG A 150 -5.79 -16.01 -19.64
CA ARG A 150 -4.81 -15.14 -20.29
C ARG A 150 -5.02 -13.71 -19.80
N VAL A 151 -4.72 -13.42 -18.54
CA VAL A 151 -4.94 -12.06 -18.00
C VAL A 151 -4.06 -11.04 -18.73
N ALA A 152 -4.55 -9.83 -19.00
CA ALA A 152 -3.76 -8.79 -19.67
C ALA A 152 -3.01 -7.88 -18.70
N ALA A 153 -3.55 -7.72 -17.49
CA ALA A 153 -2.87 -7.03 -16.40
C ALA A 153 -3.05 -7.78 -15.09
N SER A 154 -2.01 -7.76 -14.26
CA SER A 154 -2.03 -8.32 -12.91
C SER A 154 -1.66 -7.24 -11.89
N PHE A 155 -2.54 -7.07 -10.90
CA PHE A 155 -2.37 -6.15 -9.78
C PHE A 155 -2.15 -6.96 -8.51
N LEU A 156 -0.92 -6.94 -7.99
CA LEU A 156 -0.50 -7.74 -6.85
C LEU A 156 -0.26 -6.82 -5.64
N PHE A 157 -1.30 -6.58 -4.83
CA PHE A 157 -1.24 -5.62 -3.72
C PHE A 157 -1.56 -6.31 -2.41
N GLY A 158 -0.64 -6.30 -1.46
CA GLY A 158 -0.86 -6.95 -0.18
C GLY A 158 0.42 -7.44 0.48
N ASP A 159 0.24 -8.33 1.46
CA ASP A 159 1.35 -9.10 2.00
C ASP A 159 1.51 -10.40 1.23
N PHE A 160 2.74 -10.71 0.85
CA PHE A 160 3.06 -11.87 0.04
C PHE A 160 4.23 -12.61 0.65
N PHE A 161 4.49 -13.81 0.14
CA PHE A 161 5.65 -14.62 0.43
C PHE A 161 6.14 -15.25 -0.89
N ALA A 162 6.59 -16.51 -0.86
CA ALA A 162 7.16 -17.21 -2.01
C ALA A 162 6.22 -17.28 -3.24
N GLU A 163 4.90 -17.20 -3.04
CA GLU A 163 3.91 -17.18 -4.12
C GLU A 163 4.00 -15.95 -5.03
N SER A 164 4.59 -14.85 -4.55
CA SER A 164 4.81 -13.63 -5.33
C SER A 164 5.54 -13.90 -6.65
N LEU A 165 6.60 -14.70 -6.62
CA LEU A 165 7.36 -15.09 -7.81
C LEU A 165 6.57 -16.00 -8.75
N ILE A 166 5.73 -16.88 -8.19
CA ILE A 166 4.87 -17.76 -8.99
C ILE A 166 3.86 -16.92 -9.78
N PHE A 167 3.25 -15.92 -9.14
CA PHE A 167 2.34 -14.98 -9.79
C PHE A 167 3.05 -14.15 -10.85
N ALA A 168 4.20 -13.58 -10.49
CA ALA A 168 4.95 -12.70 -11.38
C ALA A 168 5.43 -13.44 -12.64
N GLU A 169 5.96 -14.65 -12.48
CA GLU A 169 6.41 -15.48 -13.61
C GLU A 169 5.24 -15.91 -14.49
N ALA A 170 4.11 -16.35 -13.90
CA ALA A 170 2.92 -16.70 -14.67
C ALA A 170 2.39 -15.49 -15.47
N GLY A 171 2.38 -14.30 -14.86
CA GLY A 171 1.99 -13.05 -15.51
C GLY A 171 2.89 -12.70 -16.69
N GLN A 172 4.21 -12.78 -16.51
CA GLN A 172 5.20 -12.58 -17.58
C GLN A 172 4.96 -13.54 -18.75
N GLN A 173 4.74 -14.83 -18.48
CA GLN A 173 4.54 -15.85 -19.52
C GLN A 173 3.29 -15.62 -20.38
N VAL A 174 2.24 -14.99 -19.84
CA VAL A 174 1.05 -14.62 -20.62
C VAL A 174 1.13 -13.20 -21.19
N GLY A 175 2.25 -12.50 -20.98
CA GLY A 175 2.51 -11.13 -21.44
C GLY A 175 1.70 -10.07 -20.70
N ALA A 176 1.24 -10.36 -19.48
CA ALA A 176 0.49 -9.41 -18.67
C ALA A 176 1.40 -8.29 -18.18
N ILE A 177 0.91 -7.04 -18.19
CA ILE A 177 1.54 -5.96 -17.44
C ILE A 177 1.30 -6.17 -15.95
N GLN A 178 2.34 -6.01 -15.14
CA GLN A 178 2.29 -6.34 -13.72
C GLN A 178 2.65 -5.12 -12.87
N VAL A 179 1.69 -4.75 -12.03
CA VAL A 179 1.86 -3.69 -11.05
C VAL A 179 1.69 -4.31 -9.67
N ALA A 180 2.78 -4.33 -8.91
CA ALA A 180 2.82 -4.92 -7.59
C ALA A 180 3.06 -3.86 -6.51
N GLY A 181 2.60 -4.13 -5.29
CA GLY A 181 2.83 -3.28 -4.13
C GLY A 181 2.76 -4.08 -2.85
N THR A 182 3.80 -3.95 -2.02
CA THR A 182 3.86 -4.61 -0.71
C THR A 182 4.61 -3.77 0.31
N PRO A 183 4.16 -3.74 1.57
CA PRO A 183 4.93 -3.15 2.66
C PRO A 183 6.06 -4.09 3.14
N SER A 184 6.07 -5.36 2.72
CA SER A 184 7.03 -6.36 3.17
C SER A 184 8.42 -6.15 2.57
N THR A 185 9.42 -5.91 3.41
CA THR A 185 10.81 -5.71 2.98
C THR A 185 11.45 -6.99 2.44
N THR A 186 10.91 -8.17 2.77
CA THR A 186 11.45 -9.46 2.33
C THR A 186 10.98 -9.85 0.93
N GLN A 187 9.76 -9.45 0.54
CA GLN A 187 9.20 -9.76 -0.78
C GLN A 187 9.41 -8.66 -1.83
N LEU A 188 9.66 -7.44 -1.37
CA LEU A 188 9.95 -6.32 -2.25
C LEU A 188 11.00 -6.64 -3.34
N PRO A 189 12.14 -7.32 -3.06
CA PRO A 189 13.11 -7.66 -4.10
C PRO A 189 12.54 -8.56 -5.20
N PHE A 190 11.59 -9.44 -4.87
CA PHE A 190 10.97 -10.35 -5.83
C PHE A 190 10.13 -9.57 -6.83
N PHE A 191 9.28 -8.65 -6.36
CA PHE A 191 8.49 -7.81 -7.27
C PHE A 191 9.34 -6.84 -8.07
N ILE A 192 10.38 -6.24 -7.47
CA ILE A 192 11.32 -5.37 -8.21
C ILE A 192 11.97 -6.13 -9.38
N ALA A 193 12.30 -7.41 -9.19
CA ALA A 193 12.97 -8.21 -10.21
C ALA A 193 12.03 -8.80 -11.27
N SER A 194 10.72 -8.93 -10.99
CA SER A 194 9.81 -9.72 -11.81
C SER A 194 8.57 -8.97 -12.35
N CYS A 195 8.23 -7.82 -11.78
CA CYS A 195 7.10 -6.99 -12.20
C CYS A 195 7.57 -5.71 -12.92
N ASP A 196 6.74 -5.19 -13.83
CA ASP A 196 7.03 -3.97 -14.59
C ASP A 196 7.10 -2.74 -13.67
N TYR A 197 6.20 -2.69 -12.68
CA TYR A 197 6.15 -1.61 -11.70
C TYR A 197 5.96 -2.16 -10.29
N THR A 198 6.75 -1.62 -9.36
CA THR A 198 6.69 -2.00 -7.94
C THR A 198 6.53 -0.77 -7.05
N ILE A 199 5.53 -0.82 -6.17
CA ILE A 199 5.29 0.16 -5.10
C ILE A 199 6.00 -0.32 -3.83
N ILE A 200 6.77 0.58 -3.23
CA ILE A 200 7.79 0.23 -2.24
C ILE A 200 7.39 0.66 -0.83
N GLY A 201 7.22 -0.31 0.08
CA GLY A 201 7.17 -0.02 1.52
C GLY A 201 6.07 0.99 1.87
N ASP A 202 6.45 2.14 2.44
CA ASP A 202 5.55 3.22 2.84
C ASP A 202 4.71 3.80 1.69
N GLU A 203 5.17 3.67 0.43
CA GLU A 203 4.38 4.10 -0.73
C GLU A 203 3.06 3.34 -0.84
N TYR A 204 3.03 2.10 -0.34
CA TYR A 204 1.83 1.27 -0.28
C TYR A 204 0.73 1.93 0.56
N TYR A 205 1.09 2.45 1.74
CA TYR A 205 0.17 3.15 2.64
C TYR A 205 -0.18 4.55 2.14
N ALA A 206 0.74 5.20 1.41
CA ALA A 206 0.52 6.51 0.80
C ALA A 206 -0.40 6.45 -0.44
N ALA A 207 -0.64 5.27 -1.02
CA ALA A 207 -1.33 5.12 -2.29
C ALA A 207 -2.75 5.71 -2.29
N SER A 208 -3.51 5.53 -1.21
CA SER A 208 -4.87 6.06 -1.07
C SER A 208 -4.88 7.59 -1.04
N ALA A 209 -3.93 8.21 -0.35
CA ALA A 209 -3.75 9.66 -0.34
C ALA A 209 -3.40 10.20 -1.73
N TYR A 210 -2.49 9.50 -2.43
CA TYR A 210 -2.02 9.89 -3.76
C TYR A 210 -3.14 9.83 -4.82
N ILE A 211 -3.91 8.74 -4.80
CA ILE A 211 -5.00 8.49 -5.74
C ILE A 211 -6.19 9.43 -5.48
N SER A 212 -6.71 9.45 -4.25
CA SER A 212 -7.93 10.19 -3.92
C SER A 212 -7.73 11.70 -3.90
N ARG A 213 -6.49 12.16 -3.68
CA ARG A 213 -6.14 13.56 -3.43
C ARG A 213 -6.96 14.20 -2.31
N GLU A 214 -7.46 13.39 -1.39
CA GLU A 214 -8.27 13.86 -0.26
C GLU A 214 -7.38 14.69 0.70
N PRO A 215 -7.76 15.94 1.03
CA PRO A 215 -6.88 16.85 1.78
C PRO A 215 -6.42 16.31 3.14
N THR A 216 -7.26 15.54 3.84
CA THR A 216 -6.92 14.99 5.16
C THR A 216 -5.84 13.93 5.04
N LEU A 217 -5.96 12.98 4.11
CA LEU A 217 -4.96 11.96 3.82
C LEU A 217 -3.66 12.57 3.32
N LEU A 218 -3.73 13.55 2.41
CA LEU A 218 -2.55 14.27 1.91
C LEU A 218 -1.82 15.03 3.03
N GLY A 219 -2.56 15.76 3.87
CA GLY A 219 -1.99 16.50 5.00
C GLY A 219 -1.35 15.56 6.02
N SER A 220 -2.02 14.44 6.34
CA SER A 220 -1.50 13.42 7.24
C SER A 220 -0.18 12.84 6.72
N LEU A 221 -0.11 12.47 5.44
CA LEU A 221 1.09 11.90 4.81
C LEU A 221 2.28 12.88 4.91
N VAL A 222 2.07 14.15 4.57
CA VAL A 222 3.12 15.18 4.64
C VAL A 222 3.54 15.46 6.08
N GLY A 223 2.59 15.50 7.01
CA GLY A 223 2.88 15.63 8.44
C GLY A 223 3.74 14.48 8.96
N GLN A 224 3.44 13.25 8.55
CA GLN A 224 4.24 12.08 8.89
C GLN A 224 5.66 12.17 8.31
N ASP A 225 5.82 12.65 7.07
CA ASP A 225 7.14 12.86 6.47
C ASP A 225 7.96 13.93 7.22
N TYR A 226 7.34 15.03 7.67
CA TYR A 226 8.01 15.98 8.55
C TYR A 226 8.42 15.38 9.89
N CYS A 227 7.57 14.53 10.48
CA CYS A 227 7.91 13.80 11.69
C CYS A 227 9.09 12.83 11.47
N LYS A 228 9.16 12.13 10.33
CA LYS A 228 10.30 11.28 9.98
C LYS A 228 11.60 12.09 9.88
N ILE A 229 11.55 13.27 9.24
CA ILE A 229 12.72 14.18 9.16
C ILE A 229 13.13 14.65 10.55
N LEU A 230 12.18 15.05 11.40
CA LEU A 230 12.45 15.46 12.77
C LEU A 230 13.14 14.35 13.57
N VAL A 231 12.61 13.12 13.52
CA VAL A 231 13.20 11.96 14.20
C VAL A 231 14.61 11.68 13.66
N LEU A 232 14.81 11.74 12.34
CA LEU A 232 16.13 11.55 11.72
C LEU A 232 17.14 12.60 12.20
N LEU A 233 16.74 13.87 12.29
CA LEU A 233 17.59 14.94 12.83
C LEU A 233 17.94 14.72 14.30
N VAL A 234 16.97 14.32 15.12
CA VAL A 234 17.20 14.01 16.55
C VAL A 234 18.21 12.87 16.70
N ILE A 235 18.05 11.80 15.91
CA ILE A 235 18.99 10.68 15.88
C ILE A 235 20.38 11.16 15.45
N LEU A 236 20.48 11.95 14.38
CA LEU A 236 21.76 12.47 13.87
C LEU A 236 22.48 13.32 14.92
N ILE A 237 21.77 14.23 15.59
CA ILE A 237 22.33 15.07 16.66
C ILE A 237 22.81 14.20 17.82
N GLY A 238 22.06 13.15 18.18
CA GLY A 238 22.44 12.20 19.22
C GLY A 238 23.73 11.45 18.86
N VAL A 239 23.82 10.93 17.64
CA VAL A 239 24.99 10.22 17.12
C VAL A 239 26.23 11.12 17.12
N VAL A 240 26.11 12.34 16.59
CA VAL A 240 27.21 13.32 16.55
C VAL A 240 27.63 13.74 17.97
N GLY A 241 26.66 14.01 18.85
CA GLY A 241 26.90 14.42 20.23
C GLY A 241 27.69 13.40 21.04
N ILE A 242 27.40 12.10 20.86
CA ILE A 242 28.15 11.01 21.50
C ILE A 242 29.53 10.82 20.86
N SER A 243 29.64 11.01 19.55
CA SER A 243 30.87 10.72 18.79
C SER A 243 31.98 11.76 19.01
N ILE A 244 31.65 13.00 19.40
CA ILE A 244 32.63 14.06 19.65
C ILE A 244 33.13 13.97 21.12
N PRO A 245 34.43 13.69 21.36
CA PRO A 245 34.96 13.50 22.72
C PRO A 245 34.80 14.71 23.65
N ALA A 246 34.77 15.92 23.09
CA ALA A 246 34.58 17.17 23.84
C ALA A 246 33.13 17.37 24.35
N LEU A 247 32.14 16.73 23.71
CA LEU A 247 30.73 16.77 24.13
C LEU A 247 30.42 15.57 25.05
N GLY A 248 30.89 14.38 24.68
CA GLY A 248 30.88 13.18 25.52
C GLY A 248 29.50 12.83 26.11
N LYS A 249 29.50 12.00 27.16
CA LYS A 249 28.27 11.61 27.89
C LYS A 249 27.67 12.74 28.76
N ASN A 250 28.39 13.86 28.92
CA ASN A 250 28.00 14.95 29.79
C ASN A 250 27.24 16.06 29.06
N TRP A 251 27.12 15.97 27.73
CA TRP A 251 26.33 16.94 26.97
C TRP A 251 24.84 16.81 27.29
N TRP A 252 24.18 17.93 27.60
CA TRP A 252 22.80 17.98 28.07
C TRP A 252 21.80 17.25 27.14
N PHE A 253 22.05 17.30 25.83
CA PHE A 253 21.21 16.62 24.84
C PHE A 253 21.38 15.09 24.86
N VAL A 254 22.60 14.60 25.10
CA VAL A 254 22.88 13.15 25.22
C VAL A 254 22.33 12.62 26.54
N GLN A 255 22.44 13.40 27.62
CA GLN A 255 21.85 13.05 28.92
C GLN A 255 20.34 12.86 28.85
N TRP A 256 19.68 13.60 27.95
CA TRP A 256 18.25 13.48 27.70
C TRP A 256 17.84 12.11 27.12
N PHE A 257 18.75 11.42 26.41
CA PHE A 257 18.51 10.09 25.84
C PHE A 257 19.13 8.95 26.65
N THR A 258 20.17 9.21 27.44
CA THR A 258 20.71 8.24 28.40
C THR A 258 19.83 8.24 29.65
N LEU A 259 18.64 7.66 29.53
CA LEU A 259 17.76 7.35 30.66
C LEU A 259 18.52 6.51 31.69
N LYS A 260 18.46 6.93 32.96
CA LYS A 260 18.76 6.09 34.13
C LYS A 260 17.48 5.39 34.58
#